data_AF-A0A1B8XTG2-F1
#
_entry.id   AF-A0A1B8XTG2-F1
#
_cell.length_a   1.000
_cell.length_b   1.000
_cell.length_c   1.000
_cell.angle_alpha   90.00
_cell.angle_beta   90.00
_cell.angle_gamma   90.00
#
_symmetry.space_group_name_H-M   'P 1'
#
loop_
_entity.id
_entity.type
_entity.pdbx_description
1 polymer ?
#
loop_
_entity_poly.entity_id
_entity_poly.type
_entity_poly.pdbx_seq_one_letter_code
_entity_poly.pdbx_strand_id
1 'polypeptide(L)'
;ESLIDVSIGPLIFPLFPVFEHFREITVLKFNDDCIKELDKWRTSDPGACDWSHAVKFMAELEGNSAVWTHKEEQLKGRIKHLLKCDVSAENLVDERTVPKADCLLTAWILETISQDETSYCNNFKKMSALLKVGGHLVLIGDIQGSFFIVGGHKYHILPIGEEFLRKALEDEGYSIVFYSAVGRNAEKQTTNYEKIVCIIARKVRER
;
A
#
# COMPACT_ATOMS: atom_id res chain seq x y z
N GLU A 1 5.98 -13.66 -11.05
CA GLU A 1 4.94 -12.66 -10.80
C GLU A 1 5.58 -11.40 -10.28
N SER A 2 5.08 -10.24 -10.68
CA SER A 2 5.51 -8.92 -10.23
C SER A 2 4.46 -8.26 -9.33
N LEU A 3 4.94 -7.41 -8.41
CA LEU A 3 4.10 -6.61 -7.52
C LEU A 3 4.42 -5.13 -7.67
N ILE A 4 3.39 -4.29 -7.66
CA ILE A 4 3.52 -2.84 -7.48
C ILE A 4 2.99 -2.46 -6.10
N ASP A 5 3.81 -1.79 -5.29
CA ASP A 5 3.42 -1.16 -4.02
C ASP A 5 3.12 0.32 -4.24
N VAL A 6 1.95 0.73 -3.77
CA VAL A 6 1.53 2.13 -3.65
C VAL A 6 1.00 2.33 -2.24
N SER A 7 1.90 2.50 -1.29
CA SER A 7 1.55 2.76 0.11
C SER A 7 1.96 4.16 0.58
N ILE A 8 1.25 4.67 1.59
CA ILE A 8 1.53 5.97 2.20
C ILE A 8 2.95 6.04 2.78
N GLY A 9 3.57 7.22 2.69
CA GLY A 9 4.83 7.51 3.38
C GLY A 9 6.01 6.63 2.95
N PRO A 10 7.08 6.56 3.75
CA PRO A 10 8.21 5.67 3.51
C PRO A 10 7.97 4.26 4.11
N LEU A 11 6.72 3.79 4.11
CA LEU A 11 6.39 2.50 4.72
C LEU A 11 6.85 1.35 3.81
N ILE A 12 7.51 0.36 4.41
CA ILE A 12 7.87 -0.92 3.76
C ILE A 12 7.17 -2.12 4.39
N PHE A 13 6.67 -1.98 5.62
CA PHE A 13 6.15 -3.13 6.35
C PHE A 13 4.96 -3.83 5.68
N PRO A 14 4.07 -3.16 4.90
CA PRO A 14 3.00 -3.83 4.18
C PRO A 14 3.48 -4.88 3.16
N LEU A 15 4.74 -4.82 2.73
CA LEU A 15 5.31 -5.77 1.77
C LEU A 15 5.69 -7.12 2.40
N PHE A 16 6.06 -7.17 3.68
CA PHE A 16 6.62 -8.40 4.27
C PHE A 16 5.68 -9.63 4.23
N PRO A 17 4.36 -9.49 4.43
CA PRO A 17 3.47 -10.64 4.35
C PRO A 17 3.32 -11.23 2.94
N VAL A 18 3.74 -10.52 1.89
CA VAL A 18 3.43 -10.88 0.49
C VAL A 18 4.65 -11.00 -0.42
N PHE A 19 5.77 -10.34 -0.10
CA PHE A 19 6.88 -10.15 -1.04
C PHE A 19 7.54 -11.44 -1.53
N GLU A 20 7.53 -12.51 -0.72
CA GLU A 20 8.21 -13.76 -1.06
C GLU A 20 7.58 -14.45 -2.29
N HIS A 21 6.29 -14.19 -2.53
CA HIS A 21 5.55 -14.68 -3.71
C HIS A 21 5.96 -13.98 -5.02
N PHE A 22 6.60 -12.79 -4.94
CA PHE A 22 6.90 -11.96 -6.09
C PHE A 22 8.41 -11.87 -6.34
N ARG A 23 8.81 -12.04 -7.60
CA ARG A 23 10.24 -12.01 -7.99
C ARG A 23 10.75 -10.57 -8.15
N GLU A 24 9.85 -9.66 -8.46
CA GLU A 24 10.13 -8.28 -8.81
C GLU A 24 9.09 -7.38 -8.17
N ILE A 25 9.57 -6.32 -7.52
CA ILE A 25 8.76 -5.34 -6.82
C ILE A 25 9.11 -3.96 -7.32
N THR A 26 8.08 -3.21 -7.71
CA THR A 26 8.15 -1.78 -8.00
C THR A 26 7.47 -1.03 -6.86
N VAL A 27 8.17 -0.09 -6.24
CA VAL A 27 7.64 0.75 -5.16
C VAL A 27 7.39 2.15 -5.72
N LEU A 28 6.17 2.64 -5.60
CA LEU A 28 5.76 3.97 -6.06
C LEU A 28 5.45 4.88 -4.88
N LYS A 29 6.06 6.07 -4.82
CA LYS A 29 5.87 7.05 -3.74
C LYS A 29 5.56 8.44 -4.29
N PHE A 30 4.74 9.21 -3.56
CA PHE A 30 4.25 10.51 -4.01
C PHE A 30 5.18 11.69 -3.71
N ASN A 31 6.18 11.52 -2.84
CA ASN A 31 7.11 12.58 -2.49
C ASN A 31 8.55 12.08 -2.45
N ASP A 32 9.48 12.99 -2.77
CA ASP A 32 10.91 12.67 -2.91
C ASP A 32 11.56 12.29 -1.59
N ASP A 33 11.04 12.79 -0.46
CA ASP A 33 11.58 12.49 0.85
C ASP A 33 11.28 11.05 1.27
N CYS A 34 10.09 10.53 0.94
CA CYS A 34 9.78 9.11 1.13
C CYS A 34 10.68 8.22 0.27
N ILE A 35 10.97 8.63 -0.97
CA ILE A 35 11.90 7.91 -1.84
C ILE A 35 13.30 7.90 -1.22
N LYS A 36 13.80 9.04 -0.74
CA LYS A 36 15.12 9.11 -0.08
C LYS A 36 15.18 8.24 1.17
N GLU A 37 14.17 8.29 2.03
CA GLU A 37 14.14 7.47 3.26
C GLU A 37 14.12 5.96 2.95
N LEU A 38 13.40 5.57 1.88
CA LEU A 38 13.40 4.18 1.43
C LEU A 38 14.70 3.76 0.77
N ASP A 39 15.34 4.64 0.00
CA ASP A 39 16.61 4.31 -0.64
C ASP A 39 17.74 4.18 0.39
N LYS A 40 17.74 5.00 1.46
CA LYS A 40 18.61 4.79 2.63
C LYS A 40 18.44 3.39 3.21
N TRP A 41 17.20 2.98 3.50
CA TRP A 41 16.93 1.63 4.01
C TRP A 41 17.37 0.55 3.02
N ARG A 42 17.05 0.71 1.73
CA ARG A 42 17.38 -0.25 0.67
C ARG A 42 18.88 -0.43 0.47
N THR A 43 19.67 0.62 0.68
CA THR A 43 21.14 0.62 0.56
C THR A 43 21.86 0.34 1.87
N SER A 44 21.12 0.03 2.95
CA SER A 44 21.67 -0.22 4.28
C SER A 44 22.48 0.96 4.83
N ASP A 45 22.03 2.19 4.55
CA ASP A 45 22.60 3.41 5.10
C ASP A 45 22.46 3.43 6.65
N PRO A 46 23.51 3.80 7.41
CA PRO A 46 23.45 3.86 8.88
C PRO A 46 22.38 4.80 9.47
N GLY A 47 21.92 5.78 8.69
CA GLY A 47 20.86 6.72 9.05
C GLY A 47 19.47 6.28 8.59
N ALA A 48 19.31 5.07 8.05
CA ALA A 48 18.01 4.52 7.69
C ALA A 48 17.14 4.26 8.92
N CYS A 49 15.82 4.31 8.73
CA CYS A 49 14.88 3.87 9.76
C CYS A 49 15.08 2.36 10.05
N ASP A 50 15.17 2.02 11.34
CA ASP A 50 15.27 0.63 11.78
C ASP A 50 13.89 -0.04 11.76
N TRP A 51 13.68 -0.92 10.77
CA TRP A 51 12.46 -1.71 10.63
C TRP A 51 12.53 -3.07 11.33
N SER A 52 13.67 -3.44 11.92
CA SER A 52 13.94 -4.78 12.47
C SER A 52 12.85 -5.26 13.42
N HIS A 53 12.31 -4.37 14.25
CA HIS A 53 11.24 -4.71 15.19
C HIS A 53 9.96 -5.16 14.48
N ALA A 54 9.54 -4.42 13.44
CA ALA A 54 8.37 -4.78 12.65
C ALA A 54 8.58 -6.10 11.90
N VAL A 55 9.76 -6.26 11.27
CA VAL A 55 10.09 -7.49 10.53
C VAL A 55 10.12 -8.71 11.43
N LYS A 56 10.74 -8.58 12.61
CA LYS A 56 10.78 -9.65 13.59
C LYS A 56 9.38 -10.05 14.06
N PHE A 57 8.53 -9.07 14.35
CA PHE A 57 7.14 -9.34 14.73
C PHE A 57 6.37 -10.09 13.62
N MET A 58 6.53 -9.69 12.36
CA MET A 58 5.90 -10.41 11.24
C MET A 58 6.46 -11.82 11.06
N ALA A 59 7.78 -11.99 11.16
CA ALA A 59 8.42 -13.29 11.10
C ALA A 59 7.94 -14.22 12.23
N GLU A 60 7.68 -13.69 13.43
CA GLU A 60 7.07 -14.44 14.54
C GLU A 60 5.63 -14.88 14.22
N LEU A 61 4.81 -14.00 13.63
CA LEU A 61 3.44 -14.34 13.21
C LEU A 61 3.39 -15.42 12.13
N GLU A 62 4.39 -15.46 11.25
CA GLU A 62 4.54 -16.49 10.23
C GLU A 62 5.16 -17.80 10.76
N GLY A 63 5.54 -17.84 12.04
CA GLY A 63 6.16 -19.01 12.68
C GLY A 63 7.65 -19.18 12.37
N ASN A 64 8.34 -18.14 11.91
CA ASN A 64 9.73 -18.19 11.43
C ASN A 64 10.63 -17.07 12.01
N SER A 65 10.68 -16.96 13.34
CA SER A 65 11.36 -15.86 14.06
C SER A 65 12.89 -15.79 13.87
N ALA A 66 13.54 -16.89 13.47
CA ALA A 66 15.00 -16.98 13.33
C ALA A 66 15.56 -16.32 12.05
N VAL A 67 14.70 -15.84 11.14
CA VAL A 67 15.09 -15.51 9.75
C VAL A 67 14.76 -14.06 9.37
N TRP A 68 14.38 -13.20 10.33
CA TRP A 68 13.90 -11.84 10.03
C TRP A 68 14.94 -10.97 9.28
N THR A 69 16.23 -11.05 9.62
CA THR A 69 17.30 -10.30 8.92
C THR A 69 17.39 -10.69 7.45
N HIS A 70 17.21 -11.98 7.14
CA HIS A 70 17.22 -12.47 5.78
C HIS A 70 16.00 -11.98 4.99
N LYS A 71 14.84 -11.78 5.64
CA LYS A 71 13.65 -11.21 5.00
C LYS A 71 13.89 -9.79 4.52
N GLU A 72 14.56 -8.94 5.31
CA GLU A 72 14.91 -7.58 4.87
C GLU A 72 15.81 -7.61 3.63
N GLU A 73 16.92 -8.36 3.67
CA GLU A 73 17.85 -8.44 2.55
C GLU A 73 17.20 -9.05 1.29
N GLN A 74 16.33 -10.05 1.45
CA GLN A 74 15.55 -10.58 0.32
C GLN A 74 14.60 -9.53 -0.27
N LEU A 75 13.88 -8.77 0.57
CA LEU A 75 12.98 -7.72 0.11
C LEU A 75 13.76 -6.64 -0.64
N LYS A 76 14.87 -6.15 -0.07
CA LYS A 76 15.77 -5.19 -0.73
C LYS A 76 16.22 -5.69 -2.11
N GLY A 77 16.61 -6.96 -2.23
CA GLY A 77 17.02 -7.58 -3.49
C GLY A 77 15.91 -7.74 -4.53
N ARG A 78 14.64 -7.80 -4.11
CA ARG A 78 13.46 -7.92 -4.99
C ARG A 78 12.91 -6.57 -5.44
N ILE A 79 13.17 -5.48 -4.71
CA ILE A 79 12.83 -4.12 -5.15
C ILE A 79 13.74 -3.74 -6.33
N LYS A 80 13.16 -3.70 -7.54
CA LYS A 80 13.87 -3.34 -8.78
C LYS A 80 13.74 -1.87 -9.10
N HIS A 81 12.59 -1.29 -8.77
CA HIS A 81 12.27 0.09 -9.07
C HIS A 81 11.71 0.78 -7.84
N LEU A 82 12.23 1.97 -7.54
CA LEU A 82 11.71 2.90 -6.56
C LEU A 82 11.47 4.22 -7.28
N LEU A 83 10.22 4.55 -7.55
CA LEU A 83 9.84 5.61 -8.48
C LEU A 83 8.87 6.60 -7.83
N LYS A 84 8.86 7.82 -8.37
CA LYS A 84 7.89 8.84 -8.02
C LYS A 84 6.60 8.65 -8.81
N CYS A 85 5.46 8.79 -8.14
CA CYS A 85 4.16 8.90 -8.78
C CYS A 85 3.56 10.31 -8.61
N ASP A 86 2.66 10.67 -9.53
CA ASP A 86 1.97 11.95 -9.53
C ASP A 86 0.45 11.75 -9.60
N VAL A 87 -0.25 12.15 -8.55
CA VAL A 87 -1.72 12.06 -8.48
C VAL A 87 -2.40 13.06 -9.42
N SER A 88 -1.73 14.19 -9.73
CA SER A 88 -2.27 15.25 -10.58
C SER A 88 -2.18 14.91 -12.07
N ALA A 89 -1.25 14.04 -12.45
CA ALA A 89 -1.10 13.53 -13.81
C ALA A 89 -2.26 12.60 -14.20
N GLU A 90 -2.48 12.44 -15.51
CA GLU A 90 -3.52 11.53 -16.03
C GLU A 90 -3.28 10.08 -15.58
N ASN A 91 -2.03 9.62 -15.67
CA ASN A 91 -1.55 8.33 -15.18
C ASN A 91 -0.57 8.56 -14.03
N LEU A 92 -0.52 7.63 -13.06
CA LEU A 92 0.37 7.77 -11.89
C LEU A 92 1.85 7.73 -12.24
N VAL A 93 2.20 6.97 -13.29
CA VAL A 93 3.55 6.74 -13.79
C VAL A 93 3.49 6.56 -15.30
N ASP A 94 4.63 6.71 -15.98
CA ASP A 94 4.73 6.35 -17.39
C ASP A 94 4.64 4.81 -17.53
N GLU A 95 3.59 4.34 -18.20
CA GLU A 95 3.33 2.92 -18.46
C GLU A 95 4.45 2.25 -19.26
N ARG A 96 5.25 3.02 -20.02
CA ARG A 96 6.45 2.50 -20.70
C ARG A 96 7.55 2.12 -19.72
N THR A 97 7.56 2.76 -18.55
CA THR A 97 8.54 2.54 -17.48
C THR A 97 8.05 1.50 -16.47
N VAL A 98 6.73 1.44 -16.21
CA VAL A 98 6.13 0.53 -15.24
C VAL A 98 5.07 -0.34 -15.93
N PRO A 99 5.41 -1.59 -16.31
CA PRO A 99 4.42 -2.49 -16.90
C PRO A 99 3.37 -2.90 -15.87
N LYS A 100 2.17 -3.27 -16.33
CA LYS A 100 1.11 -3.80 -15.46
C LYS A 100 1.63 -5.01 -14.66
N ALA A 101 1.31 -5.07 -13.37
CA ALA A 101 1.76 -6.11 -12.46
C ALA A 101 0.73 -7.25 -12.30
N ASP A 102 1.19 -8.36 -11.72
CA ASP A 102 0.33 -9.48 -11.33
C ASP A 102 -0.38 -9.22 -9.98
N CYS A 103 0.23 -8.38 -9.15
CA CYS A 103 -0.33 -7.91 -7.88
C CYS A 103 -0.14 -6.40 -7.70
N LEU A 104 -1.14 -5.74 -7.12
CA LEU A 104 -1.10 -4.35 -6.70
C LEU A 104 -1.37 -4.31 -5.19
N LEU A 105 -0.43 -3.77 -4.42
CA LEU A 105 -0.59 -3.51 -3.00
C LEU A 105 -0.84 -2.03 -2.79
N THR A 106 -1.95 -1.67 -2.15
CA THR A 106 -2.25 -0.31 -1.72
C THR A 106 -2.45 -0.28 -0.21
N ALA A 107 -1.75 0.60 0.51
CA ALA A 107 -1.91 0.71 1.96
C ALA A 107 -2.03 2.17 2.42
N TRP A 108 -3.19 2.50 2.98
CA TRP A 108 -3.55 3.82 3.55
C TRP A 108 -3.38 5.03 2.63
N ILE A 109 -3.37 4.81 1.31
CA ILE A 109 -3.03 5.84 0.35
C ILE A 109 -4.24 6.49 -0.30
N LEU A 110 -5.26 5.70 -0.67
CA LEU A 110 -6.37 6.15 -1.51
C LEU A 110 -7.20 7.20 -0.78
N GLU A 111 -7.52 6.93 0.48
CA GLU A 111 -8.21 7.85 1.39
C GLU A 111 -7.37 9.08 1.74
N THR A 112 -6.04 8.97 1.71
CA THR A 112 -5.13 10.08 2.05
C THR A 112 -4.98 11.08 0.90
N ILE A 113 -4.99 10.61 -0.35
CA ILE A 113 -4.79 11.46 -1.54
C ILE A 113 -6.09 11.94 -2.19
N SER A 114 -7.24 11.63 -1.57
CA SER A 114 -8.57 11.95 -2.11
C SER A 114 -9.26 12.98 -1.25
N GLN A 115 -9.95 13.92 -1.89
CA GLN A 115 -10.69 15.01 -1.24
C GLN A 115 -12.17 14.65 -1.01
N ASP A 116 -12.69 13.76 -1.85
CA ASP A 116 -14.07 13.28 -1.85
C ASP A 116 -14.16 11.90 -2.54
N GLU A 117 -15.33 11.29 -2.51
CA GLU A 117 -15.58 9.98 -3.14
C GLU A 117 -15.33 9.97 -4.66
N THR A 118 -15.51 11.10 -5.35
CA THR A 118 -15.26 11.20 -6.81
C THR A 118 -13.76 11.13 -7.10
N SER A 119 -12.96 11.90 -6.37
CA SER A 119 -11.50 11.86 -6.44
C SER A 119 -10.96 10.50 -5.98
N TYR A 120 -11.58 9.85 -5.00
CA TYR A 120 -11.24 8.48 -4.60
C TYR A 120 -11.39 7.50 -5.76
N CYS A 121 -12.55 7.48 -6.42
CA CYS A 121 -12.80 6.60 -7.56
C CYS A 121 -11.84 6.90 -8.72
N ASN A 122 -11.54 8.18 -8.99
CA ASN A 122 -10.59 8.56 -10.04
C ASN A 122 -9.15 8.11 -9.70
N ASN A 123 -8.71 8.31 -8.46
CA ASN A 123 -7.40 7.88 -8.00
C ASN A 123 -7.27 6.35 -7.99
N PHE A 124 -8.32 5.65 -7.56
CA PHE A 124 -8.39 4.21 -7.58
C PHE A 124 -8.34 3.66 -9.02
N LYS A 125 -9.05 4.28 -9.97
CA LYS A 125 -8.96 3.94 -11.39
C LYS A 125 -7.53 4.04 -11.91
N LYS A 126 -6.80 5.12 -11.59
CA LYS A 126 -5.39 5.28 -11.99
C LYS A 126 -4.48 4.20 -11.39
N MET A 127 -4.70 3.81 -10.13
CA MET A 127 -3.97 2.70 -9.51
C MET A 127 -4.34 1.36 -10.15
N SER A 128 -5.62 1.11 -10.37
CA SER A 128 -6.16 -0.11 -10.99
C SER A 128 -5.65 -0.33 -12.41
N ALA A 129 -5.29 0.74 -13.14
CA ALA A 129 -4.66 0.66 -14.45
C ALA A 129 -3.29 -0.05 -14.41
N LEU A 130 -2.60 -0.04 -13.25
CA LEU A 130 -1.32 -0.72 -13.04
C LEU A 130 -1.47 -2.23 -12.85
N LEU A 131 -2.69 -2.76 -12.75
CA LEU A 131 -2.96 -4.18 -12.52
C LEU A 131 -3.51 -4.87 -13.78
N LYS A 132 -2.95 -6.03 -14.10
CA LYS A 132 -3.45 -6.90 -15.18
C LYS A 132 -4.86 -7.43 -14.85
N VAL A 133 -5.69 -7.61 -15.87
CA VAL A 133 -6.88 -8.48 -15.72
C VAL A 133 -6.41 -9.88 -15.32
N GLY A 134 -7.09 -10.45 -14.32
CA GLY A 134 -6.73 -11.71 -13.68
C GLY A 134 -5.80 -11.56 -12.48
N GLY A 135 -5.15 -10.40 -12.30
CA GLY A 135 -4.28 -10.08 -11.16
C GLY A 135 -5.03 -9.78 -9.87
N HIS A 136 -4.28 -9.62 -8.77
CA HIS A 136 -4.83 -9.40 -7.43
C HIS A 136 -4.50 -8.00 -6.89
N LEU A 137 -5.50 -7.36 -6.29
CA LEU A 137 -5.35 -6.19 -5.44
C LEU A 137 -5.30 -6.67 -3.99
N VAL A 138 -4.29 -6.20 -3.24
CA VAL A 138 -4.24 -6.23 -1.78
C VAL A 138 -4.44 -4.79 -1.31
N LEU A 139 -5.58 -4.50 -0.70
CA LEU A 139 -5.95 -3.17 -0.22
C LEU A 139 -6.01 -3.17 1.30
N ILE A 140 -5.23 -2.27 1.90
CA ILE A 140 -5.30 -1.93 3.32
C ILE A 140 -5.74 -0.48 3.42
N GLY A 141 -6.77 -0.19 4.22
CA GLY A 141 -7.27 1.17 4.37
C GLY A 141 -8.06 1.38 5.65
N ASP A 142 -8.26 2.65 5.96
CA ASP A 142 -9.04 3.10 7.12
C ASP A 142 -10.51 3.32 6.76
N ILE A 143 -11.41 2.87 7.63
CA ILE A 143 -12.85 3.14 7.53
C ILE A 143 -13.25 4.16 8.59
N GLN A 144 -14.03 5.15 8.17
CA GLN A 144 -14.51 6.28 9.00
C GLN A 144 -13.38 7.08 9.70
N GLY A 145 -12.15 6.99 9.20
CA GLY A 145 -11.04 7.86 9.63
C GLY A 145 -11.10 9.20 8.93
N SER A 146 -10.84 10.29 9.66
CA SER A 146 -10.79 11.65 9.08
C SER A 146 -9.43 12.33 9.20
N PHE A 147 -8.50 11.76 9.99
CA PHE A 147 -7.15 12.27 10.10
C PHE A 147 -6.14 11.24 10.63
N PHE A 148 -4.86 11.57 10.42
CA PHE A 148 -3.74 11.03 11.19
C PHE A 148 -2.76 12.15 11.58
N ILE A 149 -1.91 11.90 12.58
CA ILE A 149 -0.92 12.87 13.08
C ILE A 149 0.49 12.30 12.92
N VAL A 150 1.38 13.07 12.29
CA VAL A 150 2.82 12.77 12.20
C VAL A 150 3.61 14.01 12.61
N GLY A 151 4.54 13.86 13.57
CA GLY A 151 5.37 14.98 14.03
C GLY A 151 4.58 16.17 14.57
N GLY A 152 3.38 15.93 15.13
CA GLY A 152 2.47 16.98 15.60
C GLY A 152 1.63 17.64 14.49
N HIS A 153 1.88 17.33 13.22
CA HIS A 153 1.07 17.80 12.10
C HIS A 153 -0.11 16.87 11.83
N LYS A 154 -1.30 17.44 11.66
CA LYS A 154 -2.55 16.70 11.38
C LYS A 154 -2.80 16.66 9.87
N TYR A 155 -2.77 15.46 9.30
CA TYR A 155 -3.07 15.19 7.91
C TYR A 155 -4.52 14.73 7.76
N HIS A 156 -5.14 15.08 6.62
CA HIS A 156 -6.48 14.65 6.27
C HIS A 156 -6.51 13.17 5.84
N ILE A 157 -7.63 12.50 6.15
CA ILE A 157 -8.06 11.23 5.56
C ILE A 157 -9.50 11.44 5.11
N LEU A 158 -9.86 10.98 3.90
CA LEU A 158 -11.24 10.95 3.46
C LEU A 158 -12.01 9.88 4.24
N PRO A 159 -13.05 10.24 5.01
CA PRO A 159 -13.87 9.26 5.70
C PRO A 159 -14.70 8.48 4.68
N ILE A 160 -14.35 7.21 4.49
CA ILE A 160 -15.09 6.29 3.63
C ILE A 160 -15.80 5.21 4.45
N GLY A 161 -16.94 4.74 3.94
CA GLY A 161 -17.65 3.57 4.46
C GLY A 161 -17.29 2.28 3.72
N GLU A 162 -17.58 1.13 4.35
CA GLU A 162 -17.36 -0.18 3.70
C GLU A 162 -18.21 -0.37 2.44
N GLU A 163 -19.45 0.10 2.45
CA GLU A 163 -20.35 -0.02 1.31
C GLU A 163 -19.79 0.73 0.09
N PHE A 164 -19.34 1.98 0.30
CA PHE A 164 -18.66 2.76 -0.72
C PHE A 164 -17.41 2.03 -1.25
N LEU A 165 -16.55 1.54 -0.36
CA LEU A 165 -15.32 0.83 -0.74
C LEU A 165 -15.62 -0.42 -1.59
N ARG A 166 -16.60 -1.23 -1.18
CA ARG A 166 -17.02 -2.44 -1.93
C ARG A 166 -17.56 -2.06 -3.30
N LYS A 167 -18.36 -0.99 -3.37
CA LYS A 167 -18.91 -0.49 -4.63
C LYS A 167 -17.81 0.03 -5.56
N ALA A 168 -16.84 0.79 -5.04
CA ALA A 168 -15.71 1.28 -5.83
C ALA A 168 -14.88 0.11 -6.43
N LEU A 169 -14.68 -0.96 -5.66
CA LEU A 169 -14.04 -2.20 -6.15
C LEU A 169 -14.86 -2.86 -7.28
N GLU A 170 -16.15 -3.06 -7.08
CA GLU A 170 -17.03 -3.67 -8.08
C GLU A 170 -17.11 -2.87 -9.38
N ASP A 171 -17.26 -1.54 -9.25
CA ASP A 171 -17.36 -0.61 -10.38
C ASP A 171 -16.07 -0.57 -11.21
N GLU A 172 -14.91 -0.80 -10.59
CA GLU A 172 -13.60 -0.96 -11.26
C GLU A 172 -13.30 -2.42 -11.67
N GLY A 173 -14.29 -3.31 -11.62
CA GLY A 173 -14.19 -4.66 -12.18
C GLY A 173 -13.48 -5.67 -11.28
N TYR A 174 -13.50 -5.47 -9.96
CA TYR A 174 -12.95 -6.41 -8.99
C TYR A 174 -14.01 -7.34 -8.40
N SER A 175 -13.60 -8.58 -8.13
CA SER A 175 -14.32 -9.55 -7.31
C SER A 175 -13.56 -9.76 -6.01
N ILE A 176 -14.21 -9.51 -4.87
CA ILE A 176 -13.59 -9.67 -3.54
C ILE A 176 -13.43 -11.17 -3.24
N VAL A 177 -12.19 -11.57 -2.96
CA VAL A 177 -11.80 -12.95 -2.60
C VAL A 177 -11.67 -13.10 -1.09
N PHE A 178 -11.16 -12.06 -0.42
CA PHE A 178 -10.98 -12.04 1.02
C PHE A 178 -11.31 -10.65 1.57
N TYR A 179 -11.92 -10.65 2.75
CA TYR A 179 -12.23 -9.44 3.50
C TYR A 179 -11.99 -9.70 4.99
N SER A 180 -11.23 -8.83 5.64
CA SER A 180 -11.08 -8.79 7.08
C SER A 180 -11.11 -7.35 7.56
N ALA A 181 -11.68 -7.13 8.74
CA ALA A 181 -11.72 -5.83 9.39
C ALA A 181 -11.36 -5.99 10.87
N VAL A 182 -10.52 -5.08 11.36
CA VAL A 182 -10.12 -5.04 12.77
C VAL A 182 -10.52 -3.69 13.34
N GLY A 183 -11.40 -3.71 14.33
CA GLY A 183 -11.83 -2.52 15.06
C GLY A 183 -10.68 -1.90 15.85
N ARG A 184 -10.75 -0.58 16.04
CA ARG A 184 -9.74 0.14 16.83
C ARG A 184 -9.79 -0.28 18.30
N ASN A 185 -8.70 -0.85 18.81
CA ASN A 185 -8.60 -1.38 20.18
C ASN A 185 -8.34 -0.31 21.28
N ALA A 186 -7.96 0.93 20.92
CA ALA A 186 -7.76 2.02 21.87
C ALA A 186 -7.86 3.40 21.19
N GLU A 187 -8.34 4.42 21.91
CA GLU A 187 -8.32 5.82 21.44
C GLU A 187 -6.88 6.36 21.40
N LYS A 188 -6.11 6.01 20.36
CA LYS A 188 -4.87 6.72 20.07
C LYS A 188 -5.23 8.12 19.59
N GLN A 189 -4.65 9.15 20.21
CA GLN A 189 -4.86 10.55 19.80
C GLN A 189 -4.29 10.88 18.40
N THR A 190 -3.55 9.94 17.79
CA THR A 190 -2.87 10.15 16.52
C THR A 190 -3.72 9.82 15.29
N THR A 191 -4.92 9.25 15.44
CA THR A 191 -5.85 8.94 14.33
C THR A 191 -7.23 8.58 14.89
N ASN A 192 -8.27 8.69 14.07
CA ASN A 192 -9.66 8.46 14.48
C ASN A 192 -10.43 7.46 13.61
N TYR A 193 -9.77 6.58 12.86
CA TYR A 193 -10.46 5.49 12.16
C TYR A 193 -11.29 4.63 13.12
N GLU A 194 -12.39 4.07 12.63
CA GLU A 194 -13.20 3.09 13.36
C GLU A 194 -12.59 1.70 13.27
N LYS A 195 -12.13 1.33 12.08
CA LYS A 195 -11.53 0.02 11.76
C LYS A 195 -10.57 0.13 10.59
N ILE A 196 -9.61 -0.79 10.58
CA ILE A 196 -8.72 -1.03 9.44
C ILE A 196 -9.28 -2.23 8.68
N VAL A 197 -9.36 -2.13 7.35
CA VAL A 197 -9.76 -3.24 6.48
C VAL A 197 -8.54 -3.79 5.74
N CYS A 198 -8.55 -5.09 5.49
CA CYS A 198 -7.66 -5.78 4.57
C CYS A 198 -8.53 -6.55 3.56
N ILE A 199 -8.40 -6.20 2.29
CA ILE A 199 -9.17 -6.77 1.19
C ILE A 199 -8.21 -7.39 0.19
N ILE A 200 -8.48 -8.64 -0.21
CA ILE A 200 -7.87 -9.23 -1.40
C ILE A 200 -8.97 -9.36 -2.44
N ALA A 201 -8.77 -8.74 -3.60
CA ALA A 201 -9.74 -8.77 -4.69
C ALA A 201 -9.05 -9.11 -6.01
N ARG A 202 -9.73 -9.87 -6.87
CA ARG A 202 -9.23 -10.24 -8.19
C ARG A 202 -9.85 -9.34 -9.25
N LYS A 203 -9.03 -8.77 -10.13
CA LYS A 203 -9.51 -7.98 -11.28
C LYS A 203 -10.07 -8.92 -12.33
N VAL A 204 -11.38 -8.91 -12.56
CA VAL A 204 -12.05 -9.88 -13.46
C VAL A 204 -12.36 -9.31 -14.84
N ARG A 205 -12.36 -7.99 -15.01
CA ARG A 205 -12.57 -7.29 -16.29
C ARG A 205 -11.84 -5.95 -16.30
N GLU A 206 -11.58 -5.41 -17.49
CA GLU A 206 -11.31 -3.97 -17.62
C GLU A 206 -12.62 -3.20 -17.51
N ARG A 207 -12.54 -1.93 -17.06
CA ARG A 207 -13.65 -0.98 -17.08
C ARG A 207 -13.75 -0.29 -18.43
#